data_AF-A0A3M7M9J2-F1
#
_entry.id   AF-A0A3M7M9J2-F1
#
_cell.length_a   1.000
_cell.length_b   1.000
_cell.length_c   1.000
_cell.angle_alpha   90.00
_cell.angle_beta   90.00
_cell.angle_gamma   90.00
#
_symmetry.space_group_name_H-M   'P 1'
#
loop_
_entity.id
_entity.type
_entity.pdbx_description
1 polymer ?
#
loop_
_entity_poly.entity_id
_entity_poly.type
_entity_poly.pdbx_seq_one_letter_code
_entity_poly.pdbx_strand_id
1 'polypeptide(L)'
;MDLNPILYQDIVDGVVLATEPAVAPANEPSCSICGRDFGSAGWGMDANVDFFSQLPFAVSKIYDEPIVEPVRTSCGHIFCLFCLGVWFNNRPTCTCPMCRYPLHIVLNSEPEDVDDEVPDVIAETSEISQRWGVSRVVAMELYNIRLIHRETQIRTLMLTIDEMPFRWNLEALLRDLPIAMTAVARRFHYQALNPPVSVREDPYGDEQLHPAMDMFWGWPRENDLDYFQTIDGPLAVHEHAIEFYGLLYGRIQAMEAEMGGRRLANWEGSALTMLYKFVHEYMPNADGGVGAARWRAYMWCVIKVLFVWQAYCERAHTLINRPDLFG
;
A
#
# COMPACT_ATOMS: atom_id res chain seq x y z
N MET A 1 -21.20 -6.01 -2.14
CA MET A 1 -20.69 -6.62 -0.91
C MET A 1 -19.22 -6.78 -1.17
N ASP A 2 -18.52 -5.69 -0.90
CA ASP A 2 -17.18 -5.42 -1.40
C ASP A 2 -16.19 -5.88 -0.34
N LEU A 3 -15.54 -7.01 -0.62
CA LEU A 3 -14.42 -7.49 0.18
C LEU A 3 -13.18 -6.74 -0.32
N ASN A 4 -12.60 -5.92 0.55
CA ASN A 4 -11.23 -5.42 0.40
C ASN A 4 -10.35 -6.61 -0.02
N PRO A 5 -9.62 -6.56 -1.15
CA PRO A 5 -8.69 -7.62 -1.46
C PRO A 5 -7.53 -7.52 -0.47
N ILE A 6 -7.64 -8.22 0.65
CA ILE A 6 -6.54 -8.46 1.58
C ILE A 6 -5.41 -9.02 0.71
N LEU A 7 -4.29 -8.30 0.64
CA LEU A 7 -3.18 -8.80 -0.15
C LEU A 7 -2.65 -10.05 0.52
N TYR A 8 -2.29 -11.04 -0.29
CA TYR A 8 -1.68 -12.28 0.18
C TYR A 8 -0.53 -12.02 1.19
N GLN A 9 0.23 -10.93 1.04
CA GLN A 9 1.27 -10.56 2.00
C GLN A 9 0.73 -10.12 3.37
N ASP A 10 -0.40 -9.42 3.44
CA ASP A 10 -1.04 -9.04 4.72
C ASP A 10 -1.46 -10.29 5.50
N ILE A 11 -1.90 -11.30 4.75
CA ILE A 11 -2.24 -12.60 5.30
C ILE A 11 -1.00 -13.33 5.77
N VAL A 12 0.06 -13.38 4.96
CA VAL A 12 1.32 -14.02 5.35
C VAL A 12 1.88 -13.35 6.60
N ASP A 13 1.92 -12.01 6.65
CA ASP A 13 2.38 -11.25 7.82
C ASP A 13 1.51 -11.56 9.05
N GLY A 14 0.18 -11.57 8.89
CA GLY A 14 -0.74 -11.93 9.96
C GLY A 14 -0.56 -13.38 10.43
N VAL A 15 -0.29 -14.32 9.51
CA VAL A 15 -0.02 -15.72 9.82
C VAL A 15 1.28 -15.84 10.61
N VAL A 16 2.34 -15.17 10.18
CA VAL A 16 3.62 -15.16 10.89
C VAL A 16 3.47 -14.59 12.31
N LEU A 17 2.62 -13.58 12.49
CA LEU A 17 2.33 -13.03 13.83
C LEU A 17 1.47 -13.97 14.69
N ALA A 18 0.55 -14.71 14.08
CA ALA A 18 -0.42 -15.56 14.78
C ALA A 18 0.02 -17.02 14.96
N THR A 19 1.14 -17.41 14.37
CA THR A 19 1.66 -18.78 14.39
C THR A 19 3.11 -18.80 14.82
N GLU A 20 3.53 -19.89 15.45
CA GLU A 20 4.92 -20.06 15.85
C GLU A 20 5.68 -20.84 14.75
N PRO A 21 6.94 -20.46 14.46
CA PRO A 21 7.83 -21.29 13.64
C PRO A 21 7.90 -22.70 14.23
N ALA A 22 7.72 -23.70 13.37
CA ALA A 22 7.68 -25.09 13.83
C ALA A 22 8.90 -25.88 13.33
N VAL A 23 9.34 -26.86 14.10
CA VAL A 23 10.21 -27.91 13.56
C VAL A 23 9.33 -28.98 12.94
N ALA A 24 9.65 -29.41 11.72
CA ALA A 24 8.95 -30.49 11.04
C ALA A 24 8.88 -31.73 11.96
N PRO A 25 7.68 -32.24 12.27
CA PRO A 25 7.55 -33.38 13.16
C PRO A 25 8.10 -34.64 12.47
N ALA A 26 8.90 -35.43 13.20
CA ALA A 26 9.55 -36.63 12.66
C ALA A 26 8.58 -37.67 12.08
N ASN A 27 7.31 -37.63 12.51
CA ASN A 27 6.28 -38.58 12.12
C ASN A 27 5.37 -38.07 10.99
N GLU A 28 5.47 -36.79 10.62
CA GLU A 28 4.62 -36.15 9.61
C GLU A 28 5.41 -35.06 8.87
N PRO A 29 6.39 -35.45 8.03
CA PRO A 29 7.38 -34.53 7.48
C PRO A 29 6.84 -33.64 6.36
N SER A 30 5.57 -33.79 5.98
CA SER A 30 4.96 -33.10 4.85
C SER A 30 3.75 -32.28 5.23
N CYS A 31 3.51 -31.22 4.46
CA CYS A 31 2.35 -30.37 4.62
C CYS A 31 1.09 -31.11 4.19
N SER A 32 0.08 -31.16 5.06
CA SER A 32 -1.22 -31.81 4.78
C SER A 32 -2.07 -31.13 3.71
N ILE A 33 -1.71 -29.92 3.28
CA ILE A 33 -2.41 -29.20 2.19
C ILE A 33 -1.78 -29.52 0.83
N CYS A 34 -0.45 -29.36 0.71
CA CYS A 34 0.24 -29.49 -0.57
C CYS A 34 1.01 -30.81 -0.74
N GLY A 35 1.12 -31.62 0.32
CA GLY A 35 1.82 -32.89 0.33
C GLY A 35 3.34 -32.81 0.28
N ARG A 36 3.94 -31.61 0.29
CA ARG A 36 5.40 -31.43 0.18
C ARG A 36 6.10 -31.51 1.52
N ASP A 37 7.30 -32.08 1.51
CA ASP A 37 8.16 -32.16 2.69
C ASP A 37 8.62 -30.77 3.15
N PHE A 38 8.55 -30.51 4.45
CA PHE A 38 9.05 -29.28 5.04
C PHE A 38 10.57 -29.14 4.82
N GLY A 39 11.03 -27.94 4.46
CA GLY A 39 12.44 -27.69 4.14
C GLY A 39 12.85 -28.10 2.72
N SER A 40 11.94 -28.65 1.90
CA SER A 40 12.18 -28.82 0.46
C SER A 40 12.17 -27.47 -0.27
N ALA A 41 12.79 -27.44 -1.46
CA ALA A 41 12.72 -26.28 -2.35
C ALA A 41 11.24 -25.96 -2.64
N GLY A 42 10.88 -24.69 -2.52
CA GLY A 42 9.50 -24.25 -2.77
C GLY A 42 9.16 -24.24 -4.26
N TRP A 43 8.29 -23.34 -4.71
CA TRP A 43 7.69 -23.39 -6.06
C TRP A 43 8.69 -23.00 -7.17
N GLY A 44 9.70 -23.83 -7.42
CA GLY A 44 10.61 -23.73 -8.55
C GLY A 44 10.00 -24.36 -9.81
N MET A 45 9.56 -23.50 -10.74
CA MET A 45 9.37 -23.68 -12.19
C MET A 45 8.49 -24.83 -12.78
N ASP A 46 8.12 -25.93 -12.13
CA ASP A 46 7.48 -27.06 -12.88
C ASP A 46 6.35 -27.83 -12.15
N ALA A 47 5.38 -27.15 -11.51
CA ALA A 47 4.22 -27.84 -10.92
C ALA A 47 2.87 -27.28 -11.40
N ASN A 48 2.34 -27.95 -12.42
CA ASN A 48 0.95 -28.12 -12.87
C ASN A 48 -0.14 -27.37 -12.06
N VAL A 49 -0.35 -26.09 -12.42
CA VAL A 49 -1.37 -25.16 -11.89
C VAL A 49 -2.79 -25.44 -12.39
N ASP A 50 -2.99 -26.52 -13.14
CA ASP A 50 -4.28 -26.83 -13.76
C ASP A 50 -5.37 -27.16 -12.74
N PHE A 51 -5.03 -27.51 -11.49
CA PHE A 51 -6.04 -27.86 -10.47
C PHE A 51 -6.56 -26.66 -9.67
N PHE A 52 -5.75 -25.60 -9.47
CA PHE A 52 -6.14 -24.42 -8.68
C PHE A 52 -6.83 -23.35 -9.51
N SER A 53 -6.56 -23.31 -10.81
CA SER A 53 -7.28 -22.46 -11.79
C SER A 53 -8.74 -22.88 -12.00
N GLN A 54 -9.13 -24.08 -11.55
CA GLN A 54 -10.49 -24.60 -11.63
C GLN A 54 -11.38 -24.25 -10.43
N LEU A 55 -10.84 -23.56 -9.42
CA LEU A 55 -11.64 -23.10 -8.28
C LEU A 55 -12.31 -21.75 -8.60
N PRO A 56 -13.61 -21.57 -8.27
CA PRO A 56 -14.26 -20.27 -8.37
C PRO A 56 -13.51 -19.23 -7.52
N PHE A 57 -13.21 -18.05 -8.10
CA PHE A 57 -12.56 -16.89 -7.46
C PHE A 57 -11.04 -16.98 -7.20
N ALA A 58 -10.31 -17.92 -7.80
CA ALA A 58 -8.85 -17.94 -7.72
C ALA A 58 -8.21 -16.81 -8.55
N VAL A 59 -7.88 -15.68 -7.91
CA VAL A 59 -6.99 -14.66 -8.50
C VAL A 59 -5.55 -15.07 -8.18
N SER A 60 -4.85 -15.62 -9.17
CA SER A 60 -3.44 -16.03 -9.05
C SER A 60 -2.51 -14.81 -9.01
N LYS A 61 -2.09 -14.39 -7.82
CA LYS A 61 -0.82 -13.66 -7.66
C LYS A 61 0.17 -14.64 -7.02
N ILE A 62 1.06 -15.17 -7.84
CA ILE A 62 2.04 -16.19 -7.45
C ILE A 62 3.08 -15.52 -6.56
N TYR A 63 3.18 -15.99 -5.31
CA TYR A 63 4.30 -15.74 -4.43
C TYR A 63 5.27 -16.91 -4.58
N ASP A 64 6.53 -16.62 -4.89
CA ASP A 64 7.58 -17.62 -4.92
C ASP A 64 8.10 -17.83 -3.50
N GLU A 65 7.57 -18.84 -2.81
CA GLU A 65 8.15 -19.33 -1.56
C GLU A 65 9.46 -20.07 -1.90
N PRO A 66 10.65 -19.62 -1.44
CA PRO A 66 11.92 -20.26 -1.81
C PRO A 66 12.13 -21.60 -1.09
N ILE A 67 11.55 -21.78 0.10
CA ILE A 67 11.66 -22.98 0.94
C ILE A 67 10.31 -23.23 1.61
N VAL A 68 9.82 -24.47 1.61
CA VAL A 68 8.56 -24.85 2.28
C VAL A 68 8.69 -24.67 3.80
N GLU A 69 8.21 -23.55 4.33
CA GLU A 69 8.41 -23.18 5.74
C GLU A 69 7.26 -23.70 6.63
N PRO A 70 7.55 -24.53 7.65
CA PRO A 70 6.53 -25.03 8.57
C PRO A 70 6.11 -23.99 9.62
N VAL A 71 4.80 -23.77 9.72
CA VAL A 71 4.17 -22.96 10.78
C VAL A 71 3.19 -23.80 11.60
N ARG A 72 3.19 -23.62 12.92
CA ARG A 72 2.26 -24.29 13.82
C ARG A 72 1.13 -23.35 14.25
N THR A 73 -0.09 -23.78 13.98
CA THR A 73 -1.32 -23.10 14.44
C THR A 73 -1.55 -23.28 15.95
N SER A 74 -2.32 -22.40 16.57
CA SER A 74 -2.69 -22.48 18.00
C SER A 74 -3.42 -23.78 18.39
N CYS A 75 -4.07 -24.44 17.43
CA CYS A 75 -4.69 -25.75 17.62
C CYS A 75 -3.71 -26.94 17.48
N GLY A 76 -2.42 -26.68 17.23
CA GLY A 76 -1.34 -27.68 17.18
C GLY A 76 -1.06 -28.27 15.80
N HIS A 77 -1.88 -28.00 14.79
CA HIS A 77 -1.64 -28.48 13.41
C HIS A 77 -0.56 -27.65 12.70
N ILE A 78 0.21 -28.32 11.83
CA ILE A 78 1.36 -27.73 11.13
C ILE A 78 1.09 -27.70 9.62
N PHE A 79 1.38 -26.56 9.00
CA PHE A 79 1.19 -26.34 7.56
C PHE A 79 2.39 -25.59 6.97
N CYS A 80 2.49 -25.55 5.64
CA CYS A 80 3.42 -24.63 4.99
C CYS A 80 2.87 -23.20 5.07
N LEU A 81 3.73 -22.20 5.31
CA LEU A 81 3.34 -20.80 5.43
C LEU A 81 2.54 -20.35 4.21
N PHE A 82 3.01 -20.71 3.01
CA PHE A 82 2.29 -20.43 1.77
C PHE A 82 0.87 -21.02 1.74
N CYS A 83 0.75 -22.30 2.11
CA CYS A 83 -0.49 -23.06 2.08
C CYS A 83 -1.52 -22.46 3.03
N LEU A 84 -1.04 -22.04 4.19
CA LEU A 84 -1.85 -21.43 5.23
C LEU A 84 -2.27 -20.01 4.84
N GLY A 85 -1.37 -19.23 4.23
CA GLY A 85 -1.69 -17.90 3.67
C GLY A 85 -2.72 -17.96 2.53
N VAL A 86 -2.58 -18.89 1.59
CA VAL A 86 -3.58 -19.10 0.52
C VAL A 86 -4.94 -19.50 1.10
N TRP A 87 -4.95 -20.32 2.17
CA TRP A 87 -6.19 -20.78 2.79
C TRP A 87 -7.01 -19.65 3.43
N PHE A 88 -6.35 -18.63 3.98
CA PHE A 88 -7.01 -17.45 4.54
C PHE A 88 -7.35 -16.40 3.50
N ASN A 89 -6.72 -16.45 2.32
CA ASN A 89 -7.04 -15.55 1.22
C ASN A 89 -8.52 -15.66 0.82
N ASN A 90 -9.22 -14.53 0.84
CA ASN A 90 -10.66 -14.39 0.56
C ASN A 90 -11.62 -15.03 1.59
N ARG A 91 -11.18 -15.35 2.82
CA ARG A 91 -12.09 -15.82 3.87
C ARG A 91 -12.32 -14.77 4.95
N PRO A 92 -13.58 -14.48 5.31
CA PRO A 92 -13.89 -13.55 6.40
C PRO A 92 -13.52 -14.13 7.78
N THR A 93 -13.33 -15.46 7.88
CA THR A 93 -12.93 -16.12 9.13
C THR A 93 -11.75 -17.05 8.91
N CYS A 94 -10.68 -16.83 9.68
CA CYS A 94 -9.49 -17.67 9.67
C CYS A 94 -9.70 -18.90 10.55
N THR A 95 -9.70 -20.09 9.95
CA THR A 95 -9.90 -21.36 10.67
C THR A 95 -8.86 -22.39 10.24
N CYS A 96 -8.49 -23.29 11.16
CA CYS A 96 -7.58 -24.39 10.84
C CYS A 96 -8.17 -25.28 9.73
N PRO A 97 -7.42 -25.56 8.65
CA PRO A 97 -7.85 -26.47 7.58
C PRO A 97 -8.24 -27.87 8.05
N MET A 98 -7.56 -28.37 9.09
CA MET A 98 -7.72 -29.74 9.61
C MET A 98 -8.90 -29.86 10.58
N CYS A 99 -8.94 -29.03 11.62
CA CYS A 99 -9.91 -29.16 12.71
C CYS A 99 -10.94 -28.04 12.80
N ARG A 100 -10.86 -27.04 11.90
CA ARG A 100 -11.74 -25.86 11.85
C ARG A 100 -11.70 -24.98 13.11
N TYR A 101 -10.74 -25.22 14.01
CA TYR A 101 -10.52 -24.36 15.17
C TYR A 101 -10.27 -22.90 14.72
N PRO A 102 -10.91 -21.89 15.33
CA PRO A 102 -10.70 -20.49 15.00
C PRO A 102 -9.24 -20.08 15.23
N LEU A 103 -8.65 -19.43 14.24
CA LEU A 103 -7.28 -18.89 14.33
C LEU A 103 -7.38 -17.38 14.40
N HIS A 104 -6.92 -16.81 15.52
CA HIS A 104 -6.87 -15.36 15.72
C HIS A 104 -5.68 -14.80 14.94
N ILE A 105 -5.94 -14.45 13.69
CA ILE A 105 -4.95 -13.82 12.81
C ILE A 105 -5.21 -12.34 12.86
N VAL A 106 -4.26 -11.59 13.40
CA VAL A 106 -4.29 -10.12 13.36
C VAL A 106 -3.98 -9.71 11.94
N LEU A 107 -5.01 -9.77 11.09
CA LEU A 107 -5.04 -9.01 9.86
C LEU A 107 -5.23 -7.57 10.31
N ASN A 108 -4.38 -6.64 9.90
CA ASN A 108 -4.48 -5.20 10.24
C ASN A 108 -5.72 -4.52 9.60
N SER A 109 -6.83 -5.25 9.51
CA SER A 109 -8.12 -4.83 8.99
C SER A 109 -9.18 -5.73 9.62
N GLU A 110 -9.51 -5.50 10.89
CA GLU A 110 -10.87 -5.20 11.37
C GLU A 110 -10.76 -4.78 12.84
N PRO A 111 -11.59 -3.82 13.28
CA PRO A 111 -11.60 -3.34 14.66
C PRO A 111 -12.06 -4.50 15.55
N GLU A 112 -11.36 -4.74 16.65
CA GLU A 112 -11.92 -5.54 17.72
C GLU A 112 -13.27 -4.94 18.10
N ASP A 113 -14.30 -5.78 18.25
CA ASP A 113 -15.56 -5.44 18.89
C ASP A 113 -15.27 -4.94 20.32
N VAL A 114 -14.95 -3.66 20.43
CA VAL A 114 -14.83 -2.92 21.68
C VAL A 114 -15.77 -1.73 21.52
N ASP A 115 -16.92 -1.79 22.20
CA ASP A 115 -17.86 -0.68 22.40
C ASP A 115 -17.25 0.51 23.16
N ASP A 116 -15.93 0.68 23.14
CA ASP A 116 -15.21 1.84 23.64
C ASP A 116 -14.51 2.51 22.45
N GLU A 117 -15.24 3.36 21.72
CA GLU A 117 -14.62 4.33 20.81
C GLU A 117 -13.51 5.07 21.59
N VAL A 118 -12.26 4.92 21.16
CA VAL A 118 -11.08 5.47 21.84
C VAL A 118 -11.30 6.98 22.07
N PRO A 119 -11.16 7.50 23.31
CA PRO A 119 -11.48 8.89 23.64
C PRO A 119 -10.84 9.93 22.71
N ASP A 120 -9.65 9.64 22.19
CA ASP A 120 -8.91 10.50 21.27
C ASP A 120 -9.58 10.60 19.89
N VAL A 121 -10.18 9.52 19.38
CA VAL A 121 -10.92 9.54 18.11
C VAL A 121 -12.19 10.37 18.26
N ILE A 122 -12.91 10.23 19.37
CA ILE A 122 -14.11 11.03 19.65
C ILE A 122 -13.73 12.53 19.75
N ALA A 123 -12.64 12.84 20.46
CA ALA A 123 -12.16 14.21 20.61
C ALA A 123 -11.78 14.83 19.26
N GLU A 124 -10.97 14.14 18.44
CA GLU A 124 -10.54 14.64 17.14
C GLU A 124 -11.69 14.76 16.14
N THR A 125 -12.58 13.78 16.08
CA THR A 125 -13.75 13.84 15.20
C THR A 125 -14.73 14.95 15.61
N SER A 126 -14.90 15.19 16.92
CA SER A 126 -15.66 16.33 17.44
C SER A 126 -14.99 17.65 17.07
N GLU A 127 -13.67 17.77 17.18
CA GLU A 127 -12.92 18.94 16.75
C GLU A 127 -13.10 19.21 15.26
N ILE A 128 -12.97 18.19 14.40
CA ILE A 128 -13.15 18.29 12.95
C ILE A 128 -14.59 18.75 12.63
N SER A 129 -15.58 18.13 13.27
CA SER A 129 -17.00 18.47 13.10
C SER A 129 -17.27 19.93 13.47
N GLN A 130 -16.76 20.40 14.61
CA GLN A 130 -16.93 21.77 15.07
C GLN A 130 -16.19 22.77 14.18
N ARG A 131 -14.95 22.46 13.79
CA ARG A 131 -14.09 23.33 13.00
C ARG A 131 -14.65 23.58 11.60
N TRP A 132 -15.22 22.55 10.97
CA TRP A 132 -15.69 22.61 9.59
C TRP A 132 -17.22 22.64 9.46
N GLY A 133 -17.96 22.55 10.56
CA GLY A 133 -19.43 22.57 10.56
C GLY A 133 -20.04 21.36 9.83
N VAL A 134 -19.36 20.21 9.86
CA VAL A 134 -19.77 18.99 9.15
C VAL A 134 -20.41 17.95 10.08
N SER A 135 -21.18 17.01 9.52
CA SER A 135 -21.80 15.91 10.29
C SER A 135 -20.74 14.99 10.91
N ARG A 136 -21.11 14.23 11.94
CA ARG A 136 -20.20 13.25 12.58
C ARG A 136 -19.67 12.21 11.60
N VAL A 137 -20.50 11.76 10.65
CA VAL A 137 -20.11 10.80 9.60
C VAL A 137 -19.03 11.40 8.71
N VAL A 138 -19.24 12.63 8.25
CA VAL A 138 -18.26 13.36 7.42
C VAL A 138 -16.98 13.65 8.22
N ALA A 139 -17.09 14.00 9.49
CA ALA A 139 -15.95 14.24 10.36
C ALA A 139 -15.09 12.99 10.58
N MET A 140 -15.72 11.82 10.72
CA MET A 140 -15.02 10.53 10.79
C MET A 140 -14.26 10.23 9.50
N GLU A 141 -14.85 10.54 8.35
CA GLU A 141 -14.19 10.34 7.06
C GLU A 141 -12.98 11.27 6.87
N LEU A 142 -13.12 12.53 7.27
CA LEU A 142 -12.01 13.49 7.29
C LEU A 142 -10.91 13.08 8.28
N TYR A 143 -11.28 12.49 9.42
CA TYR A 143 -10.33 11.91 10.37
C TYR A 143 -9.53 10.77 9.74
N ASN A 144 -10.19 9.86 9.02
CA ASN A 144 -9.50 8.77 8.32
C ASN A 144 -8.54 9.29 7.24
N ILE A 145 -8.92 10.32 6.48
CA ILE A 145 -8.02 10.96 5.51
C ILE A 145 -6.82 11.63 6.22
N ARG A 146 -7.06 12.26 7.37
CA ARG A 146 -6.00 12.84 8.22
C ARG A 146 -5.09 11.75 8.79
N LEU A 147 -5.60 10.57 9.08
CA LEU A 147 -4.81 9.44 9.56
C LEU A 147 -3.84 8.95 8.47
N ILE A 148 -4.34 8.81 7.24
CA ILE A 148 -3.50 8.48 6.06
C ILE A 148 -2.37 9.51 5.90
N HIS A 149 -2.67 10.79 6.11
CA HIS A 149 -1.71 11.90 6.09
C HIS A 149 -0.67 11.80 7.22
N ARG A 150 -1.12 11.76 8.47
CA ARG A 150 -0.26 11.79 9.68
C ARG A 150 0.66 10.59 9.77
N GLU A 151 0.11 9.41 9.52
CA GLU A 151 0.86 8.16 9.57
C GLU A 151 1.65 7.90 8.28
N THR A 152 1.55 8.82 7.31
CA THR A 152 2.26 8.80 6.03
C THR A 152 2.21 7.39 5.42
N GLN A 153 1.04 6.74 5.47
CA GLN A 153 0.92 5.35 5.05
C GLN A 153 0.95 5.29 3.52
N ILE A 154 2.13 5.48 2.93
CA ILE A 154 2.40 5.27 1.51
C ILE A 154 1.91 3.89 1.09
N ARG A 155 1.95 2.92 2.01
CA ARG A 155 1.27 1.62 1.86
C ARG A 155 -0.20 1.83 1.50
N THR A 156 -0.99 2.49 2.33
CA THR A 156 -2.42 2.72 2.09
C THR A 156 -2.68 3.39 0.75
N LEU A 157 -1.89 4.41 0.38
CA LEU A 157 -1.99 5.04 -0.94
C LEU A 157 -1.65 4.09 -2.11
N MET A 158 -0.64 3.23 -1.94
CA MET A 158 -0.29 2.20 -2.92
C MET A 158 -1.35 1.08 -2.99
N LEU A 159 -2.09 0.84 -1.91
CA LEU A 159 -3.13 -0.19 -1.82
C LEU A 159 -4.50 0.31 -2.27
N THR A 160 -4.73 1.62 -2.31
CA THR A 160 -6.00 2.17 -2.80
C THR A 160 -6.30 1.67 -4.20
N ILE A 161 -7.46 1.02 -4.34
CA ILE A 161 -8.03 0.56 -5.62
C ILE A 161 -9.29 1.35 -5.99
N ASP A 162 -9.83 2.13 -5.04
CA ASP A 162 -11.05 2.89 -5.25
C ASP A 162 -10.85 3.91 -6.37
N GLU A 163 -11.73 3.86 -7.37
CA GLU A 163 -11.80 4.90 -8.37
C GLU A 163 -12.31 6.19 -7.72
N MET A 164 -11.43 7.19 -7.64
CA MET A 164 -11.75 8.48 -7.07
C MET A 164 -11.42 9.60 -8.07
N PRO A 165 -12.35 10.55 -8.28
CA PRO A 165 -12.06 11.74 -9.05
C PRO A 165 -11.11 12.64 -8.27
N PHE A 166 -10.28 13.38 -8.99
CA PHE A 166 -9.39 14.36 -8.38
C PHE A 166 -9.30 15.62 -9.23
N ARG A 167 -8.94 16.73 -8.60
CA ARG A 167 -8.62 17.98 -9.30
C ARG A 167 -7.11 18.06 -9.46
N TRP A 168 -6.67 18.45 -10.64
CA TRP A 168 -5.26 18.72 -10.88
C TRP A 168 -4.81 19.94 -10.08
N ASN A 169 -3.92 19.74 -9.11
CA ASN A 169 -3.33 20.80 -8.29
C ASN A 169 -1.81 20.78 -8.46
N LEU A 170 -1.31 21.68 -9.30
CA LEU A 170 0.10 21.78 -9.63
C LEU A 170 1.01 21.93 -8.40
N GLU A 171 0.71 22.91 -7.54
CA GLU A 171 1.57 23.24 -6.40
C GLU A 171 1.63 22.07 -5.39
N ALA A 172 0.49 21.40 -5.16
CA ALA A 172 0.43 20.22 -4.29
C ALA A 172 1.22 19.03 -4.86
N LEU A 173 1.06 18.72 -6.15
CA LEU A 173 1.78 17.64 -6.82
C LEU A 173 3.29 17.86 -6.81
N LEU A 174 3.75 19.08 -7.09
CA LEU A 174 5.18 19.40 -7.11
C LEU A 174 5.79 19.35 -5.70
N ARG A 175 5.05 19.82 -4.69
CA ARG A 175 5.50 19.74 -3.28
C ARG A 175 5.68 18.29 -2.83
N ASP A 176 4.74 17.43 -3.17
CA ASP A 176 4.70 16.04 -2.72
C ASP A 176 5.59 15.10 -3.51
N LEU A 177 5.96 15.46 -4.74
CA LEU A 177 6.78 14.63 -5.63
C LEU A 177 8.05 14.08 -4.97
N PRO A 178 8.96 14.91 -4.43
CA PRO A 178 10.19 14.39 -3.84
C PRO A 178 9.92 13.54 -2.58
N ILE A 179 8.87 13.87 -1.81
CA ILE A 179 8.45 13.10 -0.62
C ILE A 179 7.97 11.71 -1.03
N ALA A 180 7.10 11.62 -2.04
CA ALA A 180 6.61 10.35 -2.58
C ALA A 180 7.76 9.50 -3.14
N MET A 181 8.69 10.13 -3.86
CA MET A 181 9.86 9.44 -4.42
C MET A 181 10.76 8.82 -3.35
N THR A 182 11.09 9.58 -2.30
CA THR A 182 11.91 9.09 -1.20
C THR A 182 11.20 8.03 -0.39
N ALA A 183 9.93 8.23 -0.05
CA ALA A 183 9.18 7.27 0.76
C ALA A 183 8.97 5.93 0.04
N VAL A 184 8.71 5.94 -1.28
CA VAL A 184 8.66 4.71 -2.09
C VAL A 184 10.03 4.06 -2.18
N ALA A 185 11.12 4.83 -2.36
CA ALA A 185 12.48 4.29 -2.41
C ALA A 185 12.88 3.59 -1.10
N ARG A 186 12.56 4.19 0.05
CA ARG A 186 12.77 3.59 1.37
C ARG A 186 12.05 2.26 1.51
N ARG A 187 10.79 2.16 1.05
CA ARG A 187 10.05 0.89 1.08
C ARG A 187 10.70 -0.19 0.21
N PHE A 188 11.16 0.15 -0.99
CA PHE A 188 11.90 -0.78 -1.85
C PHE A 188 13.20 -1.26 -1.19
N HIS A 189 13.89 -0.36 -0.48
CA HIS A 189 15.10 -0.69 0.27
C HIS A 189 14.82 -1.65 1.42
N TYR A 190 13.83 -1.35 2.28
CA TYR A 190 13.48 -2.22 3.40
C TYR A 190 12.95 -3.58 2.94
N GLN A 191 12.16 -3.64 1.86
CA GLN A 191 11.75 -4.91 1.25
C GLN A 191 12.94 -5.73 0.76
N ALA A 192 14.00 -5.10 0.26
CA ALA A 192 15.20 -5.82 -0.18
C ALA A 192 16.03 -6.35 0.99
N LEU A 193 15.98 -5.69 2.15
CA LEU A 193 16.75 -6.07 3.34
C LEU A 193 16.15 -7.24 4.11
N ASN A 194 14.86 -7.59 3.90
CA ASN A 194 14.13 -8.57 4.71
C ASN A 194 14.43 -8.44 6.22
N PRO A 195 14.35 -7.24 6.82
CA PRO A 195 14.80 -7.05 8.18
C PRO A 195 13.94 -7.87 9.16
N PRO A 196 14.54 -8.49 10.19
CA PRO A 196 13.82 -9.21 11.24
C PRO A 196 13.04 -8.29 12.20
N VAL A 197 12.89 -7.01 11.87
CA VAL A 197 12.32 -5.95 12.71
C VAL A 197 11.35 -5.11 11.86
N SER A 198 10.34 -4.53 12.50
CA SER A 198 9.38 -3.63 11.86
C SER A 198 10.08 -2.54 11.05
N VAL A 199 9.58 -2.31 9.83
CA VAL A 199 9.99 -1.20 8.98
C VAL A 199 9.89 0.08 9.80
N ARG A 200 10.99 0.85 9.86
CA ARG A 200 11.02 2.12 10.59
C ARG A 200 9.89 3.01 10.08
N GLU A 201 9.17 3.66 10.98
CA GLU A 201 8.09 4.58 10.62
C GLU A 201 8.59 5.61 9.59
N ASP A 202 7.70 5.94 8.65
CA ASP A 202 7.93 7.00 7.66
C ASP A 202 8.24 8.32 8.42
N PRO A 203 9.02 9.22 7.83
CA PRO A 203 9.60 10.33 8.59
C PRO A 203 8.52 11.32 9.06
N TYR A 204 8.67 11.84 10.27
CA TYR A 204 7.75 12.78 10.90
C TYR A 204 8.14 14.24 10.62
N GLY A 205 7.14 15.13 10.49
CA GLY A 205 7.36 16.59 10.37
C GLY A 205 7.31 17.11 8.92
N ASP A 206 8.30 17.89 8.52
CA ASP A 206 8.33 18.57 7.20
C ASP A 206 8.45 17.60 6.00
N GLU A 207 8.71 16.32 6.26
CA GLU A 207 8.83 15.25 5.27
C GLU A 207 7.48 14.56 4.96
N GLN A 208 6.35 15.15 5.37
CA GLN A 208 5.00 14.63 5.09
C GLN A 208 4.39 15.27 3.82
N LEU A 209 3.55 14.48 3.14
CA LEU A 209 2.68 14.97 2.07
C LEU A 209 1.88 16.18 2.57
N HIS A 210 1.38 17.03 1.67
CA HIS A 210 0.68 18.23 2.13
C HIS A 210 -0.63 17.85 2.82
N PRO A 211 -1.09 18.60 3.83
CA PRO A 211 -2.34 18.25 4.51
C PRO A 211 -3.53 18.36 3.55
N ALA A 212 -4.35 17.31 3.50
CA ALA A 212 -5.50 17.24 2.60
C ALA A 212 -6.51 18.39 2.79
N MET A 213 -6.58 18.95 3.99
CA MET A 213 -7.48 20.05 4.33
C MET A 213 -6.89 21.46 4.06
N ASP A 214 -5.58 21.58 3.76
CA ASP A 214 -4.86 22.85 3.65
C ASP A 214 -4.30 23.10 2.23
N MET A 215 -5.16 22.95 1.22
CA MET A 215 -4.80 22.99 -0.21
C MET A 215 -4.23 24.35 -0.73
N PHE A 216 -4.27 25.42 0.07
CA PHE A 216 -4.10 26.81 -0.42
C PHE A 216 -2.98 27.63 0.27
N TRP A 217 -2.24 27.08 1.21
CA TRP A 217 -1.20 27.87 1.90
C TRP A 217 0.08 27.93 1.09
N GLY A 218 0.69 29.12 0.99
CA GLY A 218 1.92 29.37 0.24
C GLY A 218 3.13 28.74 0.92
N TRP A 219 3.35 27.45 0.64
CA TRP A 219 4.50 26.71 1.14
C TRP A 219 5.80 27.18 0.46
N PRO A 220 6.94 27.19 1.17
CA PRO A 220 8.24 27.51 0.57
C PRO A 220 8.55 26.59 -0.62
N ARG A 221 9.06 27.16 -1.72
CA ARG A 221 9.26 26.49 -3.02
C ARG A 221 10.54 25.65 -3.14
N GLU A 222 11.38 25.61 -2.12
CA GLU A 222 12.68 24.93 -2.19
C GLU A 222 12.57 23.47 -1.75
N ASN A 223 11.89 22.64 -2.56
CA ASN A 223 11.91 21.19 -2.42
C ASN A 223 12.81 20.62 -3.53
N ASP A 224 14.12 20.67 -3.32
CA ASP A 224 15.08 19.93 -4.14
C ASP A 224 15.03 18.44 -3.77
N LEU A 225 15.15 17.54 -4.73
CA LEU A 225 15.29 16.10 -4.45
C LEU A 225 16.53 15.85 -3.59
N ASP A 226 17.55 16.71 -3.72
CA ASP A 226 18.76 16.70 -2.88
C ASP A 226 18.47 16.94 -1.39
N TYR A 227 17.37 17.62 -1.05
CA TYR A 227 16.95 17.81 0.34
C TYR A 227 16.48 16.49 0.98
N PHE A 228 15.95 15.56 0.18
CA PHE A 228 15.36 14.30 0.65
C PHE A 228 16.29 13.09 0.47
N GLN A 229 17.60 13.33 0.30
CA GLN A 229 18.58 12.25 0.26
C GLN A 229 18.70 11.60 1.64
N THR A 230 18.28 10.35 1.74
CA THR A 230 18.43 9.57 2.97
C THR A 230 19.24 8.30 2.71
N ILE A 231 20.05 7.90 3.69
CA ILE A 231 20.88 6.69 3.63
C ILE A 231 20.02 5.43 3.45
N ASP A 232 18.79 5.44 3.94
CA ASP A 232 17.82 4.34 3.88
C ASP A 232 16.93 4.36 2.62
N GLY A 233 17.22 5.22 1.65
CA GLY A 233 16.53 5.28 0.36
C GLY A 233 17.49 5.37 -0.84
N PRO A 234 18.46 4.45 -1.01
CA PRO A 234 19.53 4.56 -2.02
C PRO A 234 19.02 4.66 -3.47
N LEU A 235 17.81 4.17 -3.74
CA LEU A 235 17.19 4.31 -5.07
C LEU A 235 16.84 5.77 -5.40
N ALA A 236 16.48 6.59 -4.41
CA ALA A 236 16.10 7.99 -4.64
C ALA A 236 17.27 8.87 -5.12
N VAL A 237 18.50 8.47 -4.81
CA VAL A 237 19.74 9.17 -5.22
C VAL A 237 20.37 8.60 -6.49
N HIS A 238 19.75 7.58 -7.10
CA HIS A 238 20.24 6.98 -8.33
C HIS A 238 20.08 7.96 -9.51
N GLU A 239 20.99 7.95 -10.48
CA GLU A 239 20.95 8.86 -11.64
C GLU A 239 19.62 8.79 -12.41
N HIS A 240 19.11 7.58 -12.67
CA HIS A 240 17.77 7.38 -13.25
C HIS A 240 16.64 7.93 -12.37
N ALA A 241 16.75 7.94 -11.04
CA ALA A 241 15.73 8.55 -10.18
C ALA A 241 15.76 10.08 -10.24
N ILE A 242 16.95 10.69 -10.30
CA ILE A 242 17.11 12.13 -10.50
C ILE A 242 16.56 12.54 -11.88
N GLU A 243 16.86 11.78 -12.93
CA GLU A 243 16.32 12.02 -14.28
C GLU A 243 14.78 11.87 -14.29
N PHE A 244 14.25 10.81 -13.66
CA PHE A 244 12.82 10.58 -13.53
C PHE A 244 12.13 11.73 -12.80
N TYR A 245 12.71 12.24 -11.71
CA TYR A 245 12.21 13.41 -10.99
C TYR A 245 12.10 14.62 -11.91
N GLY A 246 13.17 14.98 -12.64
CA GLY A 246 13.16 16.15 -13.52
C GLY A 246 12.14 16.04 -14.66
N LEU A 247 12.02 14.86 -15.25
CA LEU A 247 11.04 14.58 -16.30
C LEU A 247 9.59 14.62 -15.77
N LEU A 248 9.35 14.02 -14.59
CA LEU A 248 8.02 14.00 -13.96
C LEU A 248 7.59 15.38 -13.49
N TYR A 249 8.52 16.14 -12.90
CA TYR A 249 8.33 17.53 -12.54
C TYR A 249 7.92 18.38 -13.76
N GLY A 250 8.69 18.30 -14.85
CA GLY A 250 8.39 19.02 -16.09
C GLY A 250 7.06 18.60 -16.72
N ARG A 251 6.71 17.30 -16.67
CA ARG A 251 5.42 16.81 -17.19
C ARG A 251 4.25 17.29 -16.33
N ILE A 252 4.40 17.31 -15.01
CA ILE A 252 3.38 17.83 -14.09
C ILE A 252 3.10 19.32 -14.39
N GLN A 253 4.16 20.12 -14.61
CA GLN A 253 4.02 21.52 -15.02
C GLN A 253 3.33 21.68 -16.38
N ALA A 254 3.73 20.90 -17.39
CA ALA A 254 3.12 20.97 -18.71
C ALA A 254 1.62 20.61 -18.68
N MET A 255 1.25 19.67 -17.82
CA MET A 255 -0.13 19.22 -17.65
C MET A 255 -1.04 20.28 -17.00
N GLU A 256 -0.50 21.27 -16.27
CA GLU A 256 -1.30 22.41 -15.78
C GLU A 256 -1.90 23.22 -16.94
N ALA A 257 -1.16 23.42 -18.04
CA ALA A 257 -1.71 24.12 -19.20
C ALA A 257 -2.78 23.30 -19.93
N GLU A 258 -2.65 21.97 -19.93
CA GLU A 258 -3.59 21.05 -20.58
C GLU A 258 -4.87 20.83 -19.73
N MET A 259 -4.74 20.81 -18.41
CA MET A 259 -5.74 20.28 -17.49
C MET A 259 -6.01 21.14 -16.24
N GLY A 260 -5.34 22.28 -16.10
CA GLY A 260 -5.43 23.16 -14.93
C GLY A 260 -6.88 23.45 -14.53
N GLY A 261 -7.19 23.18 -13.26
CA GLY A 261 -8.53 23.36 -12.69
C GLY A 261 -9.60 22.37 -13.17
N ARG A 262 -9.31 21.44 -14.09
CA ARG A 262 -10.25 20.39 -14.49
C ARG A 262 -10.31 19.29 -13.44
N ARG A 263 -11.51 18.79 -13.22
CA ARG A 263 -11.76 17.57 -12.43
C ARG A 263 -11.62 16.37 -13.34
N LEU A 264 -10.69 15.48 -13.02
CA LEU A 264 -10.49 14.22 -13.70
C LEU A 264 -11.40 13.15 -13.09
N ALA A 265 -11.96 12.28 -13.94
CA ALA A 265 -12.97 11.31 -13.52
C ALA A 265 -12.41 10.22 -12.61
N ASN A 266 -11.21 9.72 -12.91
CA ASN A 266 -10.49 8.79 -12.06
C ASN A 266 -8.97 9.04 -12.10
N TRP A 267 -8.31 8.68 -10.99
CA TRP A 267 -6.87 8.78 -10.87
C TRP A 267 -6.13 7.71 -11.67
N GLU A 268 -6.68 6.49 -11.76
CA GLU A 268 -6.01 5.32 -12.32
C GLU A 268 -5.68 5.47 -13.80
N GLY A 269 -6.66 5.88 -14.62
CA GLY A 269 -6.44 6.05 -16.07
C GLY A 269 -5.38 7.12 -16.36
N SER A 270 -5.38 8.18 -15.56
CA SER A 270 -4.40 9.26 -15.67
C SER A 270 -3.00 8.82 -15.23
N ALA A 271 -2.90 8.04 -14.14
CA ALA A 271 -1.66 7.47 -13.65
C ALA A 271 -1.06 6.45 -14.64
N LEU A 272 -1.87 5.56 -15.20
CA LEU A 272 -1.43 4.57 -16.21
C LEU A 272 -0.95 5.25 -17.49
N THR A 273 -1.65 6.29 -17.95
CA THR A 273 -1.23 7.08 -19.12
C THR A 273 0.12 7.75 -18.87
N MET A 274 0.32 8.30 -17.67
CA MET A 274 1.59 8.88 -17.28
C MET A 274 2.69 7.81 -17.25
N LEU A 275 2.47 6.69 -16.57
CA LEU A 275 3.42 5.58 -16.51
C LEU A 275 3.82 5.09 -17.90
N TYR A 276 2.85 4.90 -18.81
CA TYR A 276 3.12 4.46 -20.17
C TYR A 276 4.11 5.37 -20.89
N LYS A 277 3.91 6.69 -20.83
CA LYS A 277 4.83 7.67 -21.44
C LYS A 277 6.23 7.57 -20.85
N PHE A 278 6.35 7.42 -19.54
CA PHE A 278 7.64 7.25 -18.89
C PHE A 278 8.37 5.97 -19.32
N VAL A 279 7.65 4.85 -19.32
CA VAL A 279 8.23 3.54 -19.63
C VAL A 279 8.57 3.39 -21.12
N HIS A 280 7.81 3.99 -22.03
CA HIS A 280 7.97 3.76 -23.47
C HIS A 280 8.56 4.92 -24.25
N GLU A 281 8.37 6.17 -23.79
CA GLU A 281 8.78 7.36 -24.54
C GLU A 281 9.96 8.07 -23.86
N TYR A 282 9.87 8.34 -22.55
CA TYR A 282 10.88 9.16 -21.88
C TYR A 282 12.09 8.36 -21.40
N MET A 283 11.89 7.17 -20.82
CA MET A 283 12.97 6.40 -20.17
C MET A 283 12.94 4.91 -20.51
N PRO A 284 12.93 4.52 -21.81
CA PRO A 284 12.74 3.11 -22.21
C PRO A 284 13.84 2.15 -21.75
N ASN A 285 15.04 2.65 -21.51
CA ASN A 285 16.21 1.85 -21.17
C ASN A 285 16.64 1.96 -19.69
N ALA A 286 15.92 2.75 -18.88
CA ALA A 286 16.27 2.94 -17.48
C ALA A 286 15.90 1.70 -16.63
N ASP A 287 16.74 1.39 -15.65
CA ASP A 287 16.56 0.25 -14.74
C ASP A 287 16.81 0.58 -13.26
N GLY A 288 17.12 1.86 -12.96
CA GLY A 288 17.42 2.36 -11.62
C GLY A 288 18.48 1.58 -10.84
N GLY A 289 19.35 0.81 -11.49
CA GLY A 289 20.30 -0.08 -10.81
C GLY A 289 19.64 -1.24 -10.04
N VAL A 290 18.32 -1.44 -10.20
CA VAL A 290 17.51 -2.49 -9.54
C VAL A 290 16.88 -3.46 -10.54
N GLY A 291 17.18 -3.28 -11.82
CA GLY A 291 16.60 -4.04 -12.94
C GLY A 291 15.28 -3.44 -13.43
N ALA A 292 15.01 -3.62 -14.72
CA ALA A 292 13.90 -2.95 -15.41
C ALA A 292 12.51 -3.22 -14.80
N ALA A 293 12.27 -4.43 -14.28
CA ALA A 293 10.98 -4.76 -13.66
C ALA A 293 10.76 -3.99 -12.34
N ARG A 294 11.75 -3.96 -11.45
CA ARG A 294 11.66 -3.23 -10.18
C ARG A 294 11.64 -1.72 -10.41
N TRP A 295 12.36 -1.23 -11.41
CA TRP A 295 12.33 0.16 -11.81
C TRP A 295 10.94 0.63 -12.27
N ARG A 296 10.27 -0.15 -13.13
CA ARG A 296 8.89 0.13 -13.54
C ARG A 296 7.92 0.14 -12.38
N ALA A 297 8.10 -0.79 -11.43
CA ALA A 297 7.29 -0.82 -10.21
C ALA A 297 7.53 0.43 -9.33
N TYR A 298 8.77 0.88 -9.21
CA TYR A 298 9.10 2.12 -8.51
C TYR A 298 8.39 3.34 -9.13
N MET A 299 8.53 3.53 -10.45
CA MET A 299 7.86 4.62 -11.17
C MET A 299 6.34 4.57 -11.00
N TRP A 300 5.74 3.39 -11.11
CA TRP A 300 4.31 3.19 -10.88
C TRP A 300 3.90 3.61 -9.46
N CYS A 301 4.61 3.15 -8.43
CA CYS A 301 4.28 3.47 -7.05
C CYS A 301 4.37 4.98 -6.78
N VAL A 302 5.40 5.66 -7.30
CA VAL A 302 5.53 7.13 -7.17
C VAL A 302 4.35 7.85 -7.81
N ILE A 303 4.05 7.54 -9.08
CA ILE A 303 2.94 8.18 -9.81
C ILE A 303 1.61 7.89 -9.11
N LYS A 304 1.39 6.64 -8.70
CA LYS A 304 0.16 6.22 -8.02
C LYS A 304 -0.02 6.98 -6.70
N VAL A 305 1.00 7.03 -5.85
CA VAL A 305 0.95 7.73 -4.55
C VAL A 305 0.53 9.19 -4.75
N LEU A 306 1.14 9.90 -5.70
CA LEU A 306 0.79 11.29 -5.98
C LEU A 306 -0.67 11.44 -6.39
N PHE A 307 -1.13 10.61 -7.32
CA PHE A 307 -2.47 10.73 -7.90
C PHE A 307 -3.56 10.31 -6.91
N VAL A 308 -3.35 9.22 -6.17
CA VAL A 308 -4.25 8.76 -5.13
C VAL A 308 -4.33 9.80 -4.01
N TRP A 309 -3.20 10.38 -3.60
CA TRP A 309 -3.21 11.43 -2.58
C TRP A 309 -4.01 12.65 -3.02
N GLN A 310 -3.83 13.12 -4.26
CA GLN A 310 -4.66 14.20 -4.80
C GLN A 310 -6.15 13.85 -4.81
N ALA A 311 -6.50 12.59 -5.02
CA ALA A 311 -7.89 12.13 -4.96
C ALA A 311 -8.45 12.20 -3.54
N TYR A 312 -7.67 11.81 -2.53
CA TYR A 312 -8.04 11.99 -1.12
C TYR A 312 -8.18 13.49 -0.74
N CYS A 313 -7.30 14.35 -1.24
CA CYS A 313 -7.40 15.80 -1.03
C CYS A 313 -8.68 16.39 -1.65
N GLU A 314 -9.02 16.03 -2.90
CA GLU A 314 -10.27 16.44 -3.54
C GLU A 314 -11.49 15.89 -2.79
N ARG A 315 -11.42 14.66 -2.28
CA ARG A 315 -12.48 14.05 -1.47
C ARG A 315 -12.70 14.83 -0.16
N ALA A 316 -11.62 15.10 0.59
CA ALA A 316 -11.68 15.94 1.79
C ALA A 316 -12.28 17.32 1.50
N HIS A 317 -11.83 17.96 0.43
CA HIS A 317 -12.35 19.25 0.02
C HIS A 317 -13.84 19.20 -0.38
N THR A 318 -14.28 18.12 -1.05
CA THR A 318 -15.68 17.92 -1.40
C THR A 318 -16.54 17.73 -0.16
N LEU A 319 -16.07 16.94 0.81
CA LEU A 319 -16.74 16.70 2.09
C LEU A 319 -16.93 17.99 2.89
N ILE A 320 -15.91 18.86 2.92
CA ILE A 320 -15.96 20.14 3.64
C ILE A 320 -16.92 21.13 2.94
N ASN A 321 -16.88 21.23 1.62
CA ASN A 321 -17.60 22.28 0.88
C ASN A 321 -19.00 21.89 0.40
N ARG A 322 -19.29 20.58 0.28
CA ARG A 322 -20.59 20.03 -0.13
C ARG A 322 -21.02 18.86 0.76
N PRO A 323 -21.24 19.12 2.06
CA PRO A 323 -21.64 18.09 3.01
C PRO A 323 -23.04 17.51 2.71
N ASP A 324 -23.87 18.22 1.94
CA ASP A 324 -25.21 17.82 1.50
C ASP A 324 -25.23 16.61 0.56
N LEU A 325 -24.11 16.29 -0.09
CA LEU A 325 -23.99 15.13 -0.99
C LEU A 325 -23.81 13.80 -0.25
N PHE A 326 -23.61 13.84 1.06
CA PHE A 326 -23.22 12.68 1.89
C PHE A 326 -24.07 12.54 3.18
N GLY A 327 -25.21 13.25 3.24
CA GLY A 327 -26.12 13.30 4.39
C GLY A 327 -27.27 12.31 4.36
#